data_AF-A0A3D2V930-F1
#
_entry.id   AF-A0A3D2V930-F1
#
_cell.length_a   1.000
_cell.length_b   1.000
_cell.length_c   1.000
_cell.angle_alpha   90.00
_cell.angle_beta   90.00
_cell.angle_gamma   90.00
#
_symmetry.space_group_name_H-M   'P 1'
#
loop_
_entity.id
_entity.type
_entity.pdbx_description
1 polymer ?
#
loop_
_entity_poly.entity_id
_entity_poly.type
_entity_poly.pdbx_seq_one_letter_code
_entity_poly.pdbx_strand_id
1 'polypeptide(L)' 'VAFAPVKNAPEATFSTVATSRATMNELYHRWLTETGCKVNDSAVVEINARFALDQAQLQLRELPEQIDADTYFQL' A
#
# COMPACT_ATOMS: atom_id res chain seq x y z
N VAL A 1 -12.05 0.56 0.44
CA VAL A 1 -11.85 1.02 1.83
C VAL A 1 -11.21 -0.09 2.62
N ALA A 2 -10.21 0.21 3.45
CA ALA A 2 -9.59 -0.75 4.36
C ALA A 2 -9.67 -0.23 5.80
N PHE A 3 -10.01 -1.10 6.75
CA PHE A 3 -9.97 -0.80 8.18
C PHE A 3 -9.02 -1.81 8.84
N ALA A 4 -7.86 -1.32 9.29
CA ALA A 4 -6.72 -2.17 9.66
C ALA A 4 -6.23 -1.84 11.09
N PRO A 5 -6.98 -2.25 12.13
CA PRO A 5 -6.71 -1.85 13.51
C PRO A 5 -5.43 -2.49 14.08
N VAL A 6 -4.83 -1.83 15.07
CA VAL A 6 -3.77 -2.37 15.92
C VAL A 6 -4.26 -2.37 17.36
N LYS A 7 -4.38 -3.55 17.95
CA LYS A 7 -4.97 -3.78 19.28
C LYS A 7 -4.26 -4.89 20.07
N ASN A 8 -3.59 -5.80 19.38
CA ASN A 8 -3.00 -7.00 19.96
C ASN A 8 -1.48 -7.03 19.80
N ALA A 9 -0.83 -7.80 20.66
CA ALA A 9 0.60 -8.12 20.59
C ALA A 9 0.94 -9.00 19.37
N PRO A 10 2.21 -9.07 18.93
CA PRO A 10 2.62 -9.74 17.69
C PRO A 10 2.28 -11.23 17.58
N GLU A 11 2.09 -11.92 18.69
CA GLU A 11 1.77 -13.35 18.77
C GLU A 11 0.31 -13.64 18.42
N ALA A 12 -0.54 -12.62 18.43
CA ALA A 12 -1.93 -12.74 18.01
C ALA A 12 -2.05 -12.84 16.48
N THR A 13 -3.10 -13.49 16.02
CA THR A 13 -3.32 -13.75 14.59
C THR A 13 -3.97 -12.58 13.84
N PHE A 14 -4.53 -11.59 14.54
CA PHE A 14 -5.23 -10.46 13.94
C PHE A 14 -5.08 -9.17 14.76
N SER A 15 -5.29 -8.03 14.10
CA SER A 15 -5.24 -6.70 14.70
C SER A 15 -3.89 -6.42 15.37
N THR A 16 -2.81 -6.87 14.73
CA THR A 16 -1.42 -6.62 15.10
C THR A 16 -0.79 -5.61 14.14
N VAL A 17 0.41 -5.13 14.46
CA VAL A 17 1.20 -4.28 13.55
C VAL A 17 1.43 -4.99 12.22
N ALA A 18 1.71 -6.30 12.24
CA ALA A 18 1.96 -7.08 11.03
C ALA A 18 0.71 -7.17 10.14
N THR A 19 -0.46 -7.47 10.71
CA THR A 19 -1.70 -7.53 9.92
C THR A 19 -2.11 -6.16 9.38
N SER A 20 -1.88 -5.09 10.15
CA SER A 20 -2.18 -3.73 9.68
C SER A 20 -1.29 -3.33 8.51
N ARG A 21 0.03 -3.61 8.60
CA ARG A 21 0.97 -3.38 7.50
C ARG A 21 0.62 -4.18 6.25
N ALA A 22 0.26 -5.46 6.38
CA ALA A 22 -0.15 -6.28 5.24
C ALA A 22 -1.39 -5.70 4.55
N THR A 23 -2.42 -5.32 5.31
CA THR A 23 -3.63 -4.71 4.75
C THR A 23 -3.36 -3.37 4.05
N MET A 24 -2.46 -2.54 4.59
CA MET A 24 -2.05 -1.29 3.92
C MET A 24 -1.29 -1.58 2.61
N ASN A 25 -0.37 -2.55 2.62
CA ASN A 25 0.37 -2.95 1.43
C ASN A 25 -0.59 -3.45 0.34
N GLU A 26 -1.53 -4.36 0.68
CA GLU A 26 -2.56 -4.86 -0.23
C GLU A 26 -3.44 -3.74 -0.81
N LEU A 27 -3.80 -2.74 0.00
CA LEU A 27 -4.54 -1.57 -0.47
C LEU A 27 -3.77 -0.81 -1.54
N TYR A 28 -2.48 -0.53 -1.30
CA TYR A 28 -1.65 0.23 -2.22
C TYR A 28 -1.28 -0.55 -3.49
N HIS A 29 -1.03 -1.85 -3.37
CA HIS A 29 -0.92 -2.76 -4.51
C HIS A 29 -2.13 -2.65 -5.44
N ARG A 30 -3.33 -2.72 -4.86
CA ARG A 30 -4.57 -2.60 -5.61
C ARG A 30 -4.72 -1.23 -6.26
N TRP A 31 -4.43 -0.14 -5.55
CA TRP A 31 -4.49 1.20 -6.12
C TRP A 31 -3.55 1.38 -7.31
N LEU A 32 -2.30 0.91 -7.20
CA LEU A 32 -1.30 1.00 -8.27
C LEU A 32 -1.68 0.14 -9.48
N THR A 33 -2.13 -1.10 -9.25
CA THR A 33 -2.59 -1.96 -10.35
C THR A 33 -3.82 -1.41 -11.06
N GLU A 34 -4.73 -0.75 -10.34
CA GLU A 34 -5.88 -0.04 -10.92
C GLU A 34 -5.48 1.22 -11.72
N THR A 35 -4.24 1.72 -11.62
CA THR A 35 -3.69 2.75 -12.53
C THR A 35 -2.98 2.17 -13.76
N GLY A 36 -2.89 0.83 -13.87
CA GLY A 36 -2.14 0.14 -14.91
C GLY A 36 -0.67 -0.10 -14.58
N CYS A 37 -0.18 0.31 -13.40
CA CYS A 37 1.16 -0.04 -12.93
C CYS A 37 1.23 -1.54 -12.64
N LYS A 38 2.27 -2.23 -13.11
CA LYS A 38 2.53 -3.62 -12.74
C LYS A 38 3.30 -3.66 -11.44
N VAL A 39 2.78 -4.32 -10.42
CA VAL A 39 3.47 -4.47 -9.13
C VAL A 39 3.81 -5.93 -8.92
N ASN A 40 5.07 -6.23 -8.61
CA ASN A 40 5.49 -7.57 -8.24
C ASN A 40 4.85 -7.95 -6.89
N ASP A 41 4.20 -9.11 -6.80
CA ASP A 41 3.50 -9.60 -5.59
C ASP A 41 4.37 -9.60 -4.33
N SER A 42 5.70 -9.73 -4.48
CA SER A 42 6.64 -9.74 -3.36
C SER A 42 7.07 -8.34 -2.89
N ALA A 43 6.80 -7.28 -3.66
CA ALA A 43 7.20 -5.93 -3.34
C ALA A 43 6.35 -5.35 -2.19
N VAL A 44 7.00 -4.67 -1.26
CA VAL A 44 6.33 -3.81 -0.30
C VAL A 44 6.16 -2.42 -0.91
N VAL A 45 4.92 -1.95 -0.98
CA VAL A 45 4.60 -0.60 -1.43
C VAL A 45 3.98 0.21 -0.30
N GLU A 46 4.43 1.45 -0.17
CA GLU A 46 3.86 2.43 0.75
C GLU A 46 3.63 3.74 0.01
N ILE A 47 2.46 4.34 0.22
CA ILE A 47 2.11 5.63 -0.35
C ILE A 47 1.93 6.62 0.79
N ASN A 48 2.82 7.62 0.86
CA ASN A 48 2.67 8.71 1.81
C ASN A 48 1.37 9.47 1.53
N ALA A 49 0.58 9.77 2.57
CA ALA A 49 -0.70 10.47 2.41
C ALA A 49 -0.57 11.88 1.79
N ARG A 50 0.62 12.49 1.83
CA ARG A 50 0.89 13.76 1.14
C ARG A 50 1.19 13.58 -0.36
N PHE A 51 1.59 12.38 -0.77
CA PHE A 51 1.71 12.01 -2.19
C PHE A 51 0.32 11.71 -2.77
N ALA A 52 -0.46 10.85 -2.14
CA ALA A 52 -1.86 10.65 -2.50
C ALA A 52 -2.67 10.22 -1.28
N LEU A 53 -3.75 10.95 -0.98
CA LEU A 53 -4.65 10.61 0.12
C LEU A 53 -5.57 9.43 -0.23
N ASP A 54 -5.95 9.34 -1.50
CA ASP A 54 -6.85 8.34 -2.03
C ASP A 54 -6.45 7.91 -3.45
N GLN A 55 -7.16 6.91 -3.98
CA GLN A 55 -6.94 6.39 -5.31
C GLN A 55 -7.12 7.45 -6.42
N ALA A 56 -8.08 8.36 -6.26
CA ALA A 56 -8.37 9.37 -7.28
C ALA A 56 -7.19 10.35 -7.39
N GLN A 57 -6.59 10.74 -6.27
CA GLN A 57 -5.37 11.53 -6.26
C GLN A 57 -4.18 10.76 -6.83
N LEU A 58 -4.06 9.46 -6.55
CA LEU A 58 -2.98 8.63 -7.08
C LEU A 58 -3.02 8.56 -8.62
N GLN A 59 -4.21 8.47 -9.23
CA GLN A 59 -4.38 8.46 -10.68
C GLN A 59 -3.91 9.75 -11.39
N LEU A 60 -3.74 10.84 -10.65
CA LEU A 60 -3.23 12.11 -11.19
C LEU A 60 -1.70 12.22 -11.11
N ARG A 61 -1.01 11.22 -10.53
CA ARG A 61 0.44 11.21 -10.35
C ARG A 61 1.14 10.56 -11.55
N GLU A 62 2.37 10.98 -11.79
CA GLU A 62 3.30 10.22 -12.61
C GLU A 62 3.74 8.99 -11.83
N LEU A 63 3.47 7.81 -12.37
CA LEU A 63 3.74 6.52 -11.75
C LEU A 63 4.63 5.70 -12.69
N PRO A 64 5.50 4.82 -12.14
CA PRO A 64 6.24 3.89 -12.96
C PRO A 64 5.29 2.91 -13.65
N GLU A 65 5.69 2.40 -14.82
CA GLU A 65 4.96 1.32 -15.48
C GLU A 65 5.07 0.00 -14.70
N GLN A 66 6.16 -0.19 -13.95
CA GLN A 66 6.47 -1.41 -13.22
C GLN A 66 7.23 -1.15 -11.91
N ILE A 67 6.89 -1.91 -10.87
CA ILE A 67 7.54 -1.91 -9.55
C ILE A 67 8.00 -3.34 -9.23
N ASP A 68 9.32 -3.55 -9.21
CA ASP A 68 9.95 -4.86 -9.00
C ASP A 68 10.59 -5.03 -7.62
N ALA A 69 10.65 -3.97 -6.83
CA ALA A 69 11.27 -3.95 -5.51
C ALA A 69 10.49 -3.04 -4.56
N ASP A 70 10.79 -3.15 -3.27
CA ASP A 70 10.16 -2.32 -2.25
C ASP A 70 10.25 -0.84 -2.61
N THR A 71 9.09 -0.19 -2.67
CA THR A 71 8.96 1.20 -3.16
C THR A 71 8.12 2.02 -2.19
N TYR A 72 8.67 3.16 -1.79
CA TYR A 72 8.04 4.07 -0.85
C TYR A 72 7.85 5.42 -1.52
N PHE A 73 6.61 5.75 -1.91
CA PHE A 73 6.29 7.03 -2.54
C PHE A 73 6.28 8.13 -1.48
N GLN A 74 7.23 9.04 -1.61
CA GLN A 74 7.40 10.22 -0.74
C GLN A 74 6.86 11.49 -1.41
N LEU A 75 7.07 12.64 -0.77
CA LEU A 75 6.69 13.97 -1.26
C LEU A 75 7.26 14.34 -2.63
#